data_AF-A0A7W9EER8-F1
#
_entry.id   AF-A0A7W9EER8-F1
#
_cell.length_a   1.000
_cell.length_b   1.000
_cell.length_c   1.000
_cell.angle_alpha   90.00
_cell.angle_beta   90.00
_cell.angle_gamma   90.00
#
_symmetry.space_group_name_H-M   'P 1'
#
loop_
_entity.id
_entity.type
_entity.pdbx_description
1 polymer ?
#
loop_
_entity_poly.entity_id
_entity_poly.type
_entity_poly.pdbx_seq_one_letter_code
_entity_poly.pdbx_strand_id
1 'polypeptide(L)' 'MTRLSPAPICDDCVEKTLELKPGLANRKTKELAGSDGFVRSKQGCSFCEKTKMVILLP' A
#
# COMPACT_ATOMS: atom_id res chain seq x y z
N MET A 1 8.59 21.75 2.91
CA MET A 1 8.80 20.43 3.51
C MET A 1 8.20 19.39 2.57
N THR A 2 9.04 18.75 1.77
CA THR A 2 8.58 17.80 0.76
C THR A 2 8.30 16.47 1.44
N ARG A 3 7.05 16.04 1.43
CA ARG A 3 6.66 14.74 1.95
C ARG A 3 7.27 13.69 1.02
N LEU A 4 8.32 13.00 1.46
CA LEU A 4 8.92 11.84 0.76
C LEU A 4 8.05 10.59 0.93
N SER A 5 6.72 10.76 0.92
CA SER A 5 5.83 9.61 1.02
C SER A 5 5.93 8.81 -0.28
N PRO A 6 6.16 7.50 -0.18
CA PRO A 6 6.22 6.65 -1.35
C PRO A 6 4.92 6.79 -2.15
N ALA A 7 5.05 6.76 -3.48
CA ALA A 7 3.90 6.80 -4.37
C ALA A 7 2.91 5.67 -4.00
N PRO A 8 1.59 5.82 -4.23
CA PRO A 8 0.60 4.79 -3.91
C PRO A 8 0.94 3.46 -4.58
N ILE A 9 1.09 2.39 -3.79
CA ILE A 9 1.32 1.03 -4.29
C ILE A 9 0.27 0.08 -3.69
N CYS A 10 -0.27 -0.82 -4.51
CA CYS A 10 -1.26 -1.81 -4.05
C CYS A 10 -0.60 -3.01 -3.37
N ASP A 11 -1.34 -3.67 -2.48
CA ASP A 11 -0.88 -4.85 -1.72
C ASP A 11 -0.20 -5.90 -2.64
N ASP A 12 -0.81 -6.23 -3.79
CA ASP A 12 -0.25 -7.22 -4.74
C ASP A 12 1.15 -6.84 -5.28
N CYS A 13 1.38 -5.55 -5.53
CA CYS A 13 2.67 -5.07 -6.05
C CYS A 13 3.71 -5.05 -4.93
N VAL A 14 3.31 -4.74 -3.71
CA VAL A 14 4.19 -4.85 -2.52
C VAL A 14 4.58 -6.31 -2.31
N GLU A 15 3.62 -7.24 -2.35
CA GLU A 15 3.89 -8.68 -2.19
C GLU A 15 4.81 -9.21 -3.27
N LYS A 16 4.58 -8.83 -4.53
CA LYS A 16 5.45 -9.23 -5.65
C LYS A 16 6.86 -8.65 -5.53
N THR A 17 6.99 -7.40 -5.09
CA THR A 17 8.30 -6.71 -5.02
C THR A 17 9.14 -7.21 -3.85
N LEU A 18 8.51 -7.52 -2.72
CA LEU A 18 9.16 -8.02 -1.51
C LEU A 18 9.14 -9.55 -1.40
N GLU A 19 8.72 -10.25 -2.45
CA GLU A 19 8.55 -11.71 -2.53
C GLU A 19 7.79 -12.30 -1.32
N LEU A 20 6.76 -11.58 -0.87
CA LEU A 20 5.93 -11.99 0.26
C LEU A 20 4.91 -13.03 -0.16
N LYS A 21 4.48 -13.82 0.82
CA LYS A 21 3.35 -14.73 0.63
C LYS A 21 2.09 -13.93 0.28
N PRO A 22 1.27 -14.41 -0.68
CA PRO A 22 0.00 -13.79 -1.02
C PRO A 22 -0.88 -13.53 0.21
N GLY A 23 -1.41 -12.31 0.31
CA GLY A 23 -2.27 -11.87 1.42
C GLY A 23 -1.55 -11.39 2.67
N LEU A 24 -0.22 -11.52 2.77
CA LEU A 24 0.55 -11.00 3.90
C LEU A 24 0.53 -9.48 3.95
N ALA A 25 0.71 -8.81 2.80
CA ALA A 25 0.62 -7.35 2.76
C ALA A 25 -0.79 -6.92 3.12
N ASN A 26 -1.83 -7.55 2.56
CA ASN A 26 -3.21 -7.20 2.92
C ASN A 26 -3.48 -7.27 4.43
N ARG A 27 -2.98 -8.31 5.09
CA ARG A 27 -3.14 -8.49 6.54
C ARG A 27 -2.38 -7.44 7.32
N LYS A 28 -1.10 -7.22 7.00
CA LYS A 28 -0.25 -6.18 7.60
C LYS A 28 -0.82 -4.78 7.39
N THR A 29 -1.30 -4.47 6.19
CA THR A 29 -1.88 -3.17 5.86
C THR A 29 -3.24 -2.94 6.53
N LYS A 30 -4.00 -4.00 6.86
CA LYS A 30 -5.17 -3.90 7.75
C LYS A 30 -4.78 -3.65 9.20
N GLU A 31 -3.74 -4.32 9.70
CA GLU A 31 -3.23 -4.13 11.07
C GLU A 31 -2.68 -2.70 11.28
N LEU A 32 -2.03 -2.13 10.26
CA LEU A 32 -1.45 -0.78 10.30
C LEU A 32 -2.48 0.34 10.05
N ALA A 33 -3.60 0.03 9.36
CA ALA A 33 -4.66 0.98 9.11
C ALA A 33 -5.37 1.34 10.42
N GLY A 34 -5.02 2.51 10.98
CA GLY A 34 -5.61 3.04 12.21
C GLY A 34 -4.60 3.33 13.33
N SER A 35 -3.39 2.76 13.29
CA SER A 35 -2.44 2.88 14.41
C SER A 35 -1.23 3.80 14.15
N ASP A 36 -0.81 3.95 12.89
CA ASP A 36 0.45 4.66 12.56
C ASP A 36 0.28 5.71 11.45
N GLY A 37 -0.95 6.19 11.26
CA GLY A 37 -1.25 7.08 10.14
C GLY A 37 -1.05 6.36 8.81
N PHE A 38 -1.44 5.11 8.68
CA PHE A 38 -1.59 4.50 7.35
C PHE A 38 -3.06 4.54 6.94
N VAL A 39 -3.31 5.06 5.73
CA VAL A 39 -4.64 5.15 5.14
C VAL A 39 -4.72 4.17 3.99
N ARG A 40 -5.78 3.36 3.99
CA ARG A 40 -6.17 2.55 2.85
C ARG A 40 -7.13 3.35 1.99
N SER A 41 -6.78 3.55 0.73
CA SER A 41 -7.63 4.27 -0.22
C SER A 41 -7.68 3.52 -1.55
N LYS A 42 -8.76 3.71 -2.31
CA LYS A 42 -8.83 3.27 -3.70
C LYS A 42 -8.19 4.34 -4.56
N GLN A 43 -6.99 4.08 -5.07
CA GLN A 43 -6.27 4.95 -5.99
C GLN A 43 -5.54 4.12 -7.05
N GLY A 44 -5.00 4.81 -8.07
CA GLY A 44 -4.10 4.19 -9.03
C GLY A 44 -2.82 3.70 -8.35
N CYS A 45 -2.46 2.45 -8.58
CA CYS A 45 -1.16 1.92 -8.18
C CYS A 45 -0.08 2.45 -9.13
N SER A 46 1.00 3.00 -8.59
CA SER A 46 2.10 3.59 -9.37
C SER A 46 2.94 2.53 -10.10
N PHE A 47 2.75 1.24 -9.81
CA PHE A 47 3.48 0.12 -10.42
C PHE A 47 2.70 -0.62 -11.49
N CYS A 48 1.40 -0.85 -11.28
CA CYS A 48 0.57 -1.61 -12.22
C CYS A 48 -0.52 -0.77 -12.89
N GLU A 49 -0.61 0.52 -12.53
CA GLU A 49 -1.54 1.52 -13.07
C GLU A 49 -3.03 1.18 -12.89
N LYS A 50 -3.33 0.06 -12.21
CA LYS A 50 -4.70 -0.34 -11.89
C LYS A 50 -5.19 0.40 -10.65
N THR A 51 -6.46 0.79 -10.68
CA THR A 51 -7.15 1.32 -9.50
C THR A 51 -7.44 0.17 -8.54
N LYS A 52 -6.71 0.12 -7.43
CA LYS A 52 -6.80 -0.93 -6.41
C LYS A 52 -6.78 -0.30 -5.02
N MET A 53 -6.96 -1.14 -4.01
CA MET A 53 -6.71 -0.72 -2.64
C MET A 53 -5.20 -0.53 -2.47
N VAL A 54 -4.78 0.70 -2.24
CA VAL A 54 -3.40 1.08 -1.96
C VAL A 54 -3.26 1.49 -0.51
N ILE A 55 -2.07 1.31 0.04
CA ILE A 55 -1.71 1.85 1.35
C ILE A 55 -0.85 3.10 1.16
N LEU A 56 -1.17 4.14 1.91
CA LEU A 56 -0.51 5.44 1.87
C LEU A 56 -0.28 5.94 3.29
N LEU A 57 0.82 6.63 3.53
CA LEU A 57 0.95 7.50 4.70
C LEU A 57 0.36 8.88 4.30
N PRO A 58 -0.57 9.51 5.06
CA PRO A 58 -1.18 10.82 4.84
C PRO A 58 -0.37 11.98 5.42
#